data_AF-A0A6I3F1J5-F1
#
_entry.id   AF-A0A6I3F1J5-F1
#
_cell.length_a   1.000
_cell.length_b   1.000
_cell.length_c   1.000
_cell.angle_alpha   90.00
_cell.angle_beta   90.00
_cell.angle_gamma   90.00
#
_symmetry.space_group_name_H-M   'P 1'
#
loop_
_entity.id
_entity.type
_entity.pdbx_description
1 polymer ?
#
loop_
_entity_poly.entity_id
_entity_poly.type
_entity_poly.pdbx_seq_one_letter_code
_entity_poly.pdbx_strand_id
1 'polypeptide(L)'
;MSGPTNDLPAIRVGLDDCPVCRQLRLEGPDECTYVVAPSDGGGWTLWSGALLRLFRRIGSQPTQAVIIDQPMLFDRYVQVLVGHGIAHAEASSNVYLAGASKLSADAEQTLAKLGWRAPEADHDDPDEMPANWYVSSIRGDWQYLVELLVATMGLLGFDEHLPIQVRTFAAENPCRACSWPDEV
;
A
#
# COMPACT_ATOMS: atom_id res chain seq x y z
N MET A 1 -25.95 -33.83 5.38
CA MET A 1 -24.63 -34.49 5.44
C MET A 1 -23.60 -33.38 5.34
N SER A 2 -23.21 -32.83 6.49
CA SER A 2 -22.20 -31.78 6.57
C SER A 2 -20.85 -32.47 6.72
N GLY A 3 -19.99 -32.33 5.72
CA GLY A 3 -18.60 -32.80 5.79
C GLY A 3 -17.80 -31.92 6.75
N PRO A 4 -16.78 -32.46 7.44
CA PRO A 4 -15.91 -31.64 8.27
C PRO A 4 -15.08 -30.71 7.38
N THR A 5 -15.17 -29.41 7.62
CA THR A 5 -14.23 -28.41 7.13
C THR A 5 -12.87 -28.70 7.77
N ASN A 6 -11.88 -29.03 6.94
CA ASN A 6 -10.48 -29.08 7.35
C ASN A 6 -9.99 -27.64 7.53
N ASP A 7 -10.31 -27.05 8.68
CA ASP A 7 -9.59 -25.88 9.16
C ASP A 7 -8.24 -26.37 9.70
N LEU A 8 -7.23 -26.39 8.83
CA LEU A 8 -5.86 -26.45 9.28
C LEU A 8 -5.57 -25.12 9.99
N PRO A 9 -5.13 -25.13 11.25
CA PRO A 9 -4.70 -23.90 11.89
C PRO A 9 -3.50 -23.37 11.10
N ALA A 10 -3.65 -22.19 10.50
CA ALA A 10 -2.51 -21.42 10.02
C ALA A 10 -1.54 -21.31 11.20
N ILE A 11 -0.42 -22.01 11.12
CA ILE A 11 0.67 -21.88 12.09
C ILE A 11 1.16 -20.45 11.91
N ARG A 12 0.61 -19.52 12.69
CA ARG A 12 1.19 -18.20 12.93
C ARG A 12 2.47 -18.46 13.71
N VAL A 13 3.53 -18.87 12.99
CA VAL A 13 4.90 -18.75 13.48
C VAL A 13 5.01 -17.31 13.95
N GLY A 14 5.38 -17.10 15.21
CA GLY A 14 5.50 -15.75 15.77
C GLY A 14 6.31 -14.88 14.80
N LEU A 15 5.82 -13.67 14.54
CA LEU A 15 6.37 -12.72 13.57
C LEU A 15 7.89 -12.49 13.77
N ASP A 16 8.41 -12.77 14.97
CA ASP A 16 9.83 -12.69 15.33
C ASP A 16 10.70 -13.95 15.11
N ASP A 17 10.12 -15.11 14.79
CA ASP A 17 10.87 -16.37 14.73
C ASP A 17 11.42 -16.73 13.34
N CYS A 18 11.10 -15.95 12.30
CA CYS A 18 11.63 -16.23 10.96
C CYS A 18 13.09 -15.75 10.84
N PRO A 19 14.10 -16.66 10.74
CA PRO A 19 15.50 -16.27 10.68
C PRO A 19 15.82 -15.47 9.40
N VAL A 20 15.09 -15.71 8.31
CA VAL A 20 15.24 -14.97 7.06
C VAL A 20 14.74 -13.54 7.22
N CYS A 21 13.57 -13.33 7.82
CA CYS A 21 13.07 -11.98 8.12
C CYS A 21 14.02 -11.22 9.03
N ARG A 22 14.54 -11.88 10.08
CA ARG A 22 15.52 -11.27 10.99
C ARG A 22 16.78 -10.82 10.26
N GLN A 23 17.37 -11.68 9.41
CA GLN A 23 18.56 -11.32 8.64
C GLN A 23 18.28 -10.14 7.69
N LEU A 24 17.17 -10.20 6.96
CA LEU A 24 16.77 -9.16 6.01
C LEU A 24 16.46 -7.81 6.70
N ARG A 25 15.95 -7.80 7.94
CA ARG A 25 15.79 -6.58 8.74
C ARG A 25 17.15 -5.96 9.12
N LEU A 26 18.16 -6.77 9.41
CA LEU A 26 19.51 -6.31 9.75
C LEU A 26 20.29 -5.79 8.54
N GLU A 27 20.04 -6.37 7.36
CA GLU A 27 20.69 -6.00 6.09
C GLU A 27 19.88 -4.97 5.27
N GLY A 28 18.64 -4.72 5.69
CA GLY A 28 17.69 -3.88 4.97
C GLY A 28 18.10 -2.41 4.92
N PRO A 29 17.55 -1.64 3.97
CA PRO A 29 17.79 -0.21 3.92
C PRO A 29 17.18 0.48 5.15
N ASP A 30 17.84 1.54 5.63
CA ASP A 30 17.25 2.45 6.61
C ASP A 30 15.97 3.09 6.05
N GLU A 31 15.07 3.49 6.95
CA GLU A 31 13.90 4.28 6.57
C GLU A 31 14.33 5.54 5.82
N CYS A 32 13.72 5.74 4.66
CA CYS A 32 13.97 6.91 3.81
C CYS A 32 12.68 7.70 3.64
N THR A 33 12.74 9.00 3.90
CA THR A 33 11.67 9.94 3.58
C THR A 33 12.11 10.85 2.45
N TYR A 34 11.32 10.88 1.38
CA TYR A 34 11.52 11.77 0.24
C TYR A 34 10.41 12.80 0.22
N VAL A 35 10.79 14.09 0.21
CA VAL A 35 9.86 15.16 -0.16
C VAL A 35 9.98 15.34 -1.66
N VAL A 36 8.95 14.90 -2.39
CA VAL A 36 8.91 15.07 -3.85
C VAL A 36 8.24 16.41 -4.13
N ALA A 37 9.06 17.46 -4.07
CA ALA A 37 8.70 18.81 -4.50
C ALA A 37 9.15 18.98 -5.96
N PRO A 38 8.23 19.11 -6.92
CA PRO A 38 8.61 19.29 -8.32
C PRO A 38 9.18 20.70 -8.55
N SER A 39 10.34 20.79 -9.23
CA SER A 39 11.05 22.05 -9.49
C SER A 39 10.23 23.08 -10.29
N ASP A 40 9.27 22.61 -11.10
CA ASP A 40 8.50 23.41 -12.07
C ASP A 40 6.98 23.28 -11.89
N GLY A 41 6.50 22.93 -10.68
CA GLY A 41 5.06 22.95 -10.37
C GLY A 41 4.30 21.64 -10.58
N GLY A 42 4.99 20.50 -10.66
CA GLY A 42 4.36 19.19 -10.49
C GLY A 42 3.46 18.77 -11.62
N GLY A 43 2.86 17.60 -11.44
CA GLY A 43 1.98 17.02 -12.44
C GLY A 43 1.89 15.51 -12.33
N TRP A 44 0.71 14.98 -12.59
CA TRP A 44 0.43 13.54 -12.54
C TRP A 44 1.44 12.72 -13.35
N THR A 45 1.83 13.19 -14.55
CA THR A 45 2.82 12.52 -15.39
C THR A 45 4.20 12.40 -14.73
N LEU A 46 4.66 13.46 -14.06
CA LEU A 46 5.96 13.46 -13.39
C LEU A 46 5.95 12.54 -12.17
N TRP A 47 4.86 12.56 -11.41
CA TRP A 47 4.65 11.66 -10.28
C TRP A 47 4.59 10.20 -10.74
N SER A 48 3.82 9.88 -11.77
CA SER A 48 3.78 8.55 -12.38
C SER A 48 5.18 8.09 -12.79
N GLY A 49 5.94 8.95 -13.49
CA GLY A 49 7.31 8.62 -13.90
C GLY A 49 8.25 8.35 -12.72
N ALA A 50 8.14 9.11 -11.63
CA ALA A 50 8.95 8.93 -10.42
C ALA A 50 8.57 7.64 -9.66
N LEU A 51 7.27 7.42 -9.43
CA LEU A 51 6.75 6.22 -8.77
C LEU A 51 7.07 4.96 -9.56
N LEU A 52 6.97 4.98 -10.89
CA LEU A 52 7.34 3.85 -11.73
C LEU A 52 8.82 3.49 -11.60
N ARG A 53 9.71 4.49 -11.55
CA ARG A 53 11.14 4.23 -11.30
C ARG A 53 11.38 3.65 -9.92
N LEU A 54 10.66 4.14 -8.90
CA LEU A 54 10.73 3.60 -7.54
C LEU A 54 10.29 2.13 -7.51
N PHE A 55 9.08 1.82 -7.97
CA PHE A 55 8.54 0.45 -7.92
C PHE A 55 9.33 -0.53 -8.80
N ARG A 56 9.88 -0.10 -9.95
CA ARG A 56 10.82 -0.93 -10.72
C ARG A 56 12.11 -1.25 -9.96
N ARG A 57 12.60 -0.31 -9.14
CA ARG A 57 13.83 -0.49 -8.37
C ARG A 57 13.63 -1.43 -7.18
N ILE A 58 12.51 -1.31 -6.46
CA ILE A 58 12.26 -2.06 -5.22
C ILE A 58 11.40 -3.31 -5.44
N GLY A 59 10.71 -3.43 -6.57
CA GLY A 59 9.74 -4.48 -6.85
C GLY A 59 10.28 -5.91 -6.74
N SER A 60 11.57 -6.14 -7.00
CA SER A 60 12.22 -7.46 -6.89
C SER A 60 13.03 -7.65 -5.60
N GLN A 61 13.06 -6.66 -4.72
CA GLN A 61 13.81 -6.68 -3.46
C GLN A 61 13.01 -7.40 -2.35
N PRO A 62 13.61 -7.60 -1.16
CA PRO A 62 12.84 -7.88 0.05
C PRO A 62 11.69 -6.87 0.24
N THR A 63 10.59 -7.34 0.83
CA THR A 63 9.37 -6.56 0.93
C THR A 63 9.58 -5.28 1.72
N GLN A 64 9.11 -4.19 1.15
CA GLN A 64 9.14 -2.84 1.70
C GLN A 64 7.73 -2.27 1.72
N ALA A 65 7.48 -1.38 2.67
CA ALA A 65 6.30 -0.53 2.69
C ALA A 65 6.64 0.82 2.05
N VAL A 66 5.72 1.34 1.26
CA VAL A 66 5.74 2.67 0.66
C VAL A 66 4.48 3.39 1.09
N ILE A 67 4.60 4.55 1.74
CA ILE A 67 3.46 5.41 2.08
C ILE A 67 3.59 6.71 1.32
N ILE A 68 2.51 7.13 0.68
CA ILE A 68 2.41 8.38 -0.07
C ILE A 68 1.29 9.21 0.54
N ASP A 69 1.66 10.39 1.04
CA ASP A 69 0.72 11.38 1.57
C ASP A 69 1.01 12.78 1.03
N GLN A 70 0.09 13.70 1.28
CA GLN A 70 0.28 15.12 1.00
C GLN A 70 -0.02 15.88 2.30
N PRO A 71 0.97 16.58 2.91
CA PRO A 71 0.85 17.08 4.30
C PRO A 71 -0.34 17.98 4.60
N MET A 72 -0.92 18.62 3.58
CA MET A 72 -2.10 19.48 3.73
C MET A 72 -3.42 18.70 3.77
N LEU A 73 -3.40 17.41 3.41
CA LEU A 73 -4.55 16.51 3.45
C LEU A 73 -4.47 15.64 4.70
N PHE A 74 -5.35 15.92 5.66
CA PHE A 74 -5.41 15.17 6.91
C PHE A 74 -5.92 13.75 6.67
N ASP A 75 -5.14 12.75 7.12
CA ASP A 75 -5.42 11.31 7.08
C ASP A 75 -5.67 10.70 5.70
N ARG A 76 -5.28 11.39 4.61
CA ARG A 76 -5.40 10.88 3.24
C ARG A 76 -4.06 10.37 2.74
N TYR A 77 -4.02 9.10 2.40
CA TYR A 77 -2.80 8.45 1.92
C TYR A 77 -3.14 7.28 1.00
N VAL A 78 -2.15 6.89 0.19
CA VAL A 78 -2.07 5.56 -0.41
C VAL A 78 -0.84 4.87 0.14
N GLN A 79 -0.94 3.56 0.37
CA GLN A 79 0.20 2.76 0.81
C GLN A 79 0.35 1.51 -0.04
N VAL A 80 1.58 1.03 -0.15
CA VAL A 80 1.91 -0.14 -0.95
C VAL A 80 2.92 -0.99 -0.19
N LEU A 81 2.57 -2.27 0.00
CA LEU A 81 3.53 -3.30 0.36
C LEU A 81 4.06 -3.90 -0.95
N VAL A 82 5.37 -3.91 -1.16
CA VAL A 82 5.97 -4.32 -2.44
C VAL A 82 7.29 -5.05 -2.26
N GLY A 83 7.48 -6.16 -2.98
CA GLY A 83 8.71 -6.93 -3.01
C GLY A 83 8.52 -8.30 -3.66
N HIS A 84 9.61 -8.99 -3.99
CA HIS A 84 9.57 -10.33 -4.60
C HIS A 84 8.73 -10.47 -5.88
N GLY A 85 8.51 -9.37 -6.61
CA GLY A 85 7.68 -9.31 -7.81
C GLY A 85 6.18 -9.13 -7.54
N ILE A 86 5.78 -8.88 -6.29
CA ILE A 86 4.38 -8.76 -5.85
C ILE A 86 4.19 -7.40 -5.19
N ALA A 87 3.00 -6.82 -5.35
CA ALA A 87 2.56 -5.66 -4.61
C ALA A 87 1.12 -5.81 -4.12
N HIS A 88 0.85 -5.28 -2.94
CA HIS A 88 -0.48 -5.06 -2.36
C HIS A 88 -0.61 -3.57 -2.09
N ALA A 89 -1.72 -2.96 -2.49
CA ALA A 89 -1.93 -1.53 -2.34
C ALA A 89 -3.22 -1.23 -1.59
N GLU A 90 -3.16 -0.21 -0.76
CA GLU A 90 -4.22 0.28 0.10
C GLU A 90 -4.40 1.80 -0.05
N ALA A 91 -5.61 2.27 0.22
CA ALA A 91 -5.96 3.68 0.23
C ALA A 91 -6.85 4.01 1.44
N SER A 92 -6.66 5.21 2.00
CA SER A 92 -7.41 5.70 3.15
C SER A 92 -8.93 5.57 2.94
N SER A 93 -9.64 5.07 3.95
CA SER A 93 -11.09 4.86 3.91
C SER A 93 -11.88 5.80 4.84
N ASN A 94 -13.19 5.79 4.67
CA ASN A 94 -14.13 6.50 5.55
C ASN A 94 -14.20 5.96 6.99
N VAL A 95 -13.49 4.87 7.31
CA VAL A 95 -13.29 4.41 8.68
C VAL A 95 -12.37 5.35 9.45
N TYR A 96 -11.33 5.86 8.78
CA TYR A 96 -10.36 6.80 9.36
C TYR A 96 -10.69 8.26 9.02
N LEU A 97 -11.28 8.52 7.85
CA LEU A 97 -11.58 9.88 7.41
C LEU A 97 -12.81 10.45 8.13
N ALA A 98 -12.70 11.70 8.60
CA ALA A 98 -13.75 12.41 9.32
C ALA A 98 -14.11 13.77 8.69
N GLY A 99 -15.33 14.24 8.96
CA GLY A 99 -15.80 15.57 8.56
C GLY A 99 -15.67 15.83 7.05
N ALA A 100 -15.04 16.95 6.69
CA ALA A 100 -14.80 17.33 5.30
C ALA A 100 -13.80 16.41 4.57
N SER A 101 -13.03 15.61 5.31
CA SER A 101 -12.09 14.65 4.72
C SER A 101 -12.77 13.36 4.27
N LYS A 102 -14.05 13.11 4.60
CA LYS A 102 -14.75 11.90 4.13
C LYS A 102 -14.83 11.85 2.60
N LEU A 103 -14.68 10.65 2.06
CA LEU A 103 -14.98 10.35 0.67
C LEU A 103 -16.49 10.42 0.47
N SER A 104 -16.90 11.07 -0.62
CA SER A 104 -18.30 11.02 -1.05
C SER A 104 -18.66 9.63 -1.58
N ALA A 105 -19.95 9.32 -1.63
CA ALA A 105 -20.43 8.06 -2.21
C ALA A 105 -19.99 7.91 -3.69
N ASP A 106 -19.91 9.00 -4.44
CA ASP A 106 -19.43 8.99 -5.82
C ASP A 106 -17.93 8.65 -5.90
N ALA A 107 -17.14 9.13 -4.93
CA ALA A 107 -15.72 8.81 -4.84
C ALA A 107 -15.51 7.32 -4.50
N GLU A 108 -16.25 6.79 -3.51
CA GLU A 108 -16.23 5.37 -3.15
C GLU A 108 -16.69 4.47 -4.32
N GLN A 109 -17.73 4.88 -5.06
CA GLN A 109 -18.16 4.17 -6.26
C GLN A 109 -17.09 4.18 -7.35
N THR A 110 -16.34 5.27 -7.47
CA THR A 110 -15.25 5.38 -8.45
C THR A 110 -14.06 4.50 -8.05
N LEU A 111 -13.71 4.41 -6.76
CA LEU A 111 -12.73 3.44 -6.26
C LEU A 111 -13.12 2.01 -6.63
N ALA A 112 -14.38 1.64 -6.40
CA ALA A 112 -14.87 0.31 -6.79
C ALA A 112 -14.72 0.05 -8.30
N LYS A 113 -14.99 1.05 -9.15
CA LYS A 113 -14.80 0.95 -10.61
C LYS A 113 -13.34 0.83 -11.03
N LEU A 114 -12.42 1.41 -10.27
CA LEU A 114 -10.98 1.29 -10.48
C LEU A 114 -10.41 -0.07 -10.03
N GLY A 115 -11.24 -0.91 -9.38
CA GLY A 115 -10.85 -2.25 -8.94
C GLY A 115 -10.54 -2.35 -7.45
N TRP A 116 -10.72 -1.26 -6.68
CA TRP A 116 -10.58 -1.28 -5.22
C TRP A 116 -11.76 -2.02 -4.58
N ARG A 117 -11.45 -2.78 -3.54
CA ARG A 117 -12.40 -3.43 -2.66
C ARG A 117 -12.60 -2.56 -1.42
N ALA A 118 -13.84 -2.49 -0.97
CA ALA A 118 -14.19 -1.75 0.24
C ALA A 118 -13.51 -2.38 1.47
N PRO A 119 -13.30 -1.59 2.54
CA PRO A 119 -12.89 -2.11 3.84
C PRO A 119 -13.74 -3.30 4.28
N GLU A 120 -13.10 -4.32 4.86
CA GLU A 120 -13.82 -5.50 5.38
C GLU A 120 -14.52 -5.21 6.71
N ALA A 121 -14.02 -4.22 7.45
CA ALA A 121 -14.58 -3.73 8.70
C ALA A 121 -14.95 -2.24 8.59
N ASP A 122 -15.92 -1.83 9.40
CA ASP A 122 -16.36 -0.43 9.56
C ASP A 122 -15.67 0.28 10.73
N HIS A 123 -14.72 -0.40 11.38
CA HIS A 123 -13.91 0.07 12.49
C HIS A 123 -12.46 -0.40 12.32
N ASP A 124 -11.56 0.25 13.04
CA ASP A 124 -10.15 -0.12 13.10
C ASP A 124 -9.92 -1.07 14.27
N ASP A 125 -9.36 -2.25 13.98
CA ASP A 125 -8.81 -3.17 14.97
C ASP A 125 -7.29 -3.23 14.76
N PRO A 126 -6.47 -2.80 15.75
CA PRO A 126 -5.02 -2.79 15.61
C PRO A 126 -4.40 -4.18 15.46
N ASP A 127 -5.12 -5.25 15.82
CA ASP A 127 -4.67 -6.63 15.66
C ASP A 127 -5.04 -7.23 14.29
N GLU A 128 -5.79 -6.49 13.46
CA GLU A 128 -6.23 -6.88 12.11
C GLU A 128 -5.59 -6.00 11.02
N MET A 129 -5.86 -6.34 9.75
CA MET A 129 -5.44 -5.51 8.63
C MET A 129 -6.21 -4.19 8.68
N PRO A 130 -5.57 -3.04 8.37
CA PRO A 130 -6.25 -1.75 8.38
C PRO A 130 -7.53 -1.80 7.54
N ALA A 131 -8.58 -1.16 8.05
CA ALA A 131 -9.88 -1.06 7.39
C ALA A 131 -9.83 -0.06 6.22
N ASN A 132 -8.89 -0.26 5.31
CA ASN A 132 -8.64 0.55 4.13
C ASN A 132 -9.32 -0.03 2.89
N TRP A 133 -9.44 0.80 1.86
CA TRP A 133 -9.68 0.28 0.52
C TRP A 133 -8.45 -0.50 0.08
N TYR A 134 -8.63 -1.66 -0.56
CA TYR A 134 -7.49 -2.48 -1.00
C TYR A 134 -7.70 -3.05 -2.40
N VAL A 135 -6.63 -3.38 -3.10
CA VAL A 135 -6.69 -4.15 -4.36
C VAL A 135 -6.12 -5.55 -4.19
N SER A 136 -6.54 -6.47 -5.06
CA SER A 136 -5.86 -7.77 -5.18
C SER A 136 -4.38 -7.60 -5.53
N SER A 137 -3.56 -8.58 -5.13
CA SER A 137 -2.13 -8.61 -5.42
C SER A 137 -1.81 -8.36 -6.89
N ILE A 138 -0.88 -7.43 -7.15
CA ILE A 138 -0.39 -7.09 -8.48
C ILE A 138 0.96 -7.77 -8.68
N ARG A 139 1.11 -8.54 -9.76
CA ARG A 139 2.32 -9.34 -10.04
C ARG A 139 3.13 -8.74 -11.18
N GLY A 140 4.20 -8.01 -10.85
CA GLY A 140 5.16 -7.47 -11.81
C GLY A 140 4.67 -6.33 -12.71
N ASP A 141 3.37 -6.04 -12.73
CA ASP A 141 2.79 -4.94 -13.51
C ASP A 141 2.86 -3.60 -12.76
N TRP A 142 4.08 -3.06 -12.71
CA TRP A 142 4.36 -1.79 -12.04
C TRP A 142 3.74 -0.59 -12.75
N GLN A 143 3.46 -0.72 -14.05
CA GLN A 143 2.79 0.34 -14.80
C GLN A 143 1.34 0.47 -14.34
N TYR A 144 0.61 -0.66 -14.31
CA TYR A 144 -0.75 -0.71 -13.80
C TYR A 144 -0.85 -0.22 -12.36
N LEU A 145 0.04 -0.69 -11.47
CA LEU A 145 0.10 -0.22 -10.08
C LEU A 145 0.19 1.31 -10.00
N VAL A 146 1.11 1.92 -10.75
CA VAL A 146 1.30 3.38 -10.72
C VAL A 146 0.11 4.14 -11.27
N GLU A 147 -0.49 3.67 -12.37
CA GLU A 147 -1.69 4.27 -12.94
C GLU A 147 -2.85 4.24 -11.97
N LEU A 148 -3.04 3.10 -11.29
CA LEU A 148 -4.04 2.95 -10.24
C LEU A 148 -3.80 3.92 -9.08
N LEU A 149 -2.57 3.98 -8.55
CA LEU A 149 -2.23 4.85 -7.43
C LEU A 149 -2.46 6.32 -7.76
N VAL A 150 -2.00 6.78 -8.93
CA VAL A 150 -2.14 8.18 -9.34
C VAL A 150 -3.60 8.56 -9.58
N ALA A 151 -4.40 7.67 -10.20
CA ALA A 151 -5.84 7.89 -10.33
C ALA A 151 -6.52 7.99 -8.96
N THR A 152 -6.13 7.12 -8.01
CA THR A 152 -6.65 7.14 -6.64
C THR A 152 -6.22 8.40 -5.90
N MET A 153 -4.97 8.86 -6.01
CA MET A 153 -4.50 10.09 -5.37
C MET A 153 -5.33 11.30 -5.81
N GLY A 154 -5.63 11.44 -7.11
CA GLY A 154 -6.50 12.52 -7.60
C GLY A 154 -7.90 12.46 -7.00
N LEU A 155 -8.46 11.25 -6.84
CA LEU A 155 -9.75 11.04 -6.19
C LEU A 155 -9.72 11.34 -4.68
N LEU A 156 -8.61 11.06 -4.02
CA LEU A 156 -8.34 11.46 -2.64
C LEU A 156 -8.04 12.96 -2.52
N GLY A 157 -8.16 13.74 -3.60
CA GLY A 157 -8.01 15.19 -3.57
C GLY A 157 -6.56 15.67 -3.45
N PHE A 158 -5.59 14.82 -3.77
CA PHE A 158 -4.20 15.26 -3.92
C PHE A 158 -4.12 16.30 -5.04
N ASP A 159 -3.41 17.39 -4.76
CA ASP A 159 -3.14 18.43 -5.74
C ASP A 159 -1.80 18.16 -6.42
N GLU A 160 -1.81 17.93 -7.74
CA GLU A 160 -0.62 17.62 -8.54
C GLU A 160 0.46 18.72 -8.52
N HIS A 161 0.08 19.93 -8.11
CA HIS A 161 0.98 21.08 -8.00
C HIS A 161 1.61 21.24 -6.62
N LEU A 162 1.15 20.49 -5.62
CA LEU A 162 1.67 20.55 -4.25
C LEU A 162 2.60 19.37 -3.96
N PRO A 163 3.66 19.54 -3.15
CA PRO A 163 4.57 18.44 -2.82
C PRO A 163 3.85 17.26 -2.17
N ILE A 164 4.29 16.04 -2.50
CA ILE A 164 3.93 14.82 -1.78
C ILE A 164 5.11 14.35 -0.93
N GLN A 165 4.81 13.63 0.15
CA GLN A 165 5.81 12.86 0.88
C GLN A 165 5.72 11.40 0.45
N VAL A 166 6.87 10.80 0.18
CA VAL A 166 7.01 9.37 -0.09
C VAL A 166 7.93 8.80 0.97
N ARG A 167 7.40 7.93 1.82
CA ARG A 167 8.15 7.23 2.87
C ARG A 167 8.34 5.79 2.45
N THR A 168 9.56 5.28 2.57
CA THR A 168 9.90 3.89 2.25
C THR A 168 10.67 3.26 3.40
N PHE A 169 10.24 2.11 3.87
CA PHE A 169 10.90 1.37 4.95
C PHE A 169 10.73 -0.14 4.76
N ALA A 170 11.63 -0.92 5.38
CA ALA A 170 11.52 -2.37 5.36
C ALA A 170 10.21 -2.82 6.03
N ALA A 171 9.50 -3.76 5.42
CA ALA A 171 8.35 -4.38 6.06
C ALA A 171 8.80 -5.18 7.30
N GLU A 172 7.89 -5.39 8.26
CA GLU A 172 8.17 -6.24 9.42
C GLU A 172 8.54 -7.68 9.02
N ASN A 173 7.89 -8.17 7.95
CA ASN A 173 8.04 -9.52 7.41
C ASN A 173 8.71 -9.52 6.02
N PRO A 174 9.94 -9.03 5.83
CA PRO A 174 10.48 -8.70 4.50
C PRO A 174 10.76 -9.90 3.58
N CYS A 175 10.73 -11.14 4.11
CA CYS A 175 10.94 -12.33 3.30
C CYS A 175 9.67 -12.73 2.53
N ARG A 176 9.85 -13.41 1.38
CA ARG A 176 8.74 -13.81 0.52
C ARG A 176 7.69 -14.67 1.25
N ALA A 177 8.14 -15.68 1.99
CA ALA A 177 7.25 -16.63 2.65
C ALA A 177 6.36 -15.98 3.73
N CYS A 178 6.87 -14.95 4.42
CA CYS A 178 6.12 -14.26 5.47
C CYS A 178 5.28 -13.10 4.93
N SER A 179 5.76 -12.38 3.91
CA SER A 179 4.97 -11.29 3.29
C SER A 179 3.84 -11.80 2.40
N TRP A 180 4.08 -12.92 1.70
CA TRP A 180 3.24 -13.37 0.59
C TRP A 180 2.92 -14.87 0.71
N PRO A 181 2.37 -15.34 1.85
CA PRO A 181 2.20 -16.77 2.13
C PRO A 181 1.28 -17.47 1.11
N ASP A 182 0.26 -16.76 0.62
CA ASP A 182 -0.74 -17.29 -0.32
C ASP A 182 -0.32 -17.16 -1.80
N GLU A 183 0.85 -16.59 -2.07
CA GLU A 183 1.38 -16.34 -3.41
C GLU A 183 2.54 -17.29 -3.77
N VAL A 184 2.75 -18.32 -2.94
CA VAL A 184 3.77 -19.39 -3.09
C VAL A 184 3.19 -20.58 -3.86
#